data_AF-A0A392PU67-F1
#
_entry.id   AF-A0A392PU67-F1
#
_cell.length_a   1.000
_cell.length_b   1.000
_cell.length_c   1.000
_cell.angle_alpha   90.00
_cell.angle_beta   90.00
_cell.angle_gamma   90.00
#
_symmetry.space_group_name_H-M   'P 1'
#
loop_
_entity.id
_entity.type
_entity.pdbx_description
1 polymer ?
#
loop_
_entity_poly.entity_id
_entity_poly.type
_entity_poly.pdbx_seq_one_letter_code
_entity_poly.pdbx_strand_id
1 'polypeptide(L)'
;FEDFANHNAFELLAKYGTTHLVFNDDIQGTASVVLAGVVAALKLIGGTLPDHKFLFLGAGEAGTGIAELIALEISKQTKAPIEESRKQIWLVDSK
;
A
#
# COMPACT_ATOMS: atom_id res chain seq x y z
N PHE A 1 2.57 16.24 -3.54
CA PHE A 1 3.01 15.81 -4.87
C PHE A 1 1.81 15.15 -5.51
N GLU A 2 1.57 15.45 -6.77
CA GLU A 2 0.38 15.05 -7.52
C GLU A 2 0.77 14.95 -9.00
N ASP A 3 0.23 13.97 -9.72
CA ASP A 3 0.31 13.84 -11.18
C ASP A 3 1.76 13.81 -11.73
N PHE A 4 2.70 13.31 -10.93
CA PHE A 4 4.07 13.05 -11.39
C PHE A 4 4.14 11.68 -12.07
N ALA A 5 4.93 11.56 -13.14
CA ALA A 5 5.23 10.24 -13.69
C ALA A 5 5.89 9.34 -12.62
N ASN A 6 5.48 8.07 -12.54
CA ASN A 6 5.81 7.13 -11.46
C ASN A 6 7.24 7.26 -10.91
N HIS A 7 8.26 7.23 -11.79
CA HIS A 7 9.66 7.32 -11.36
C HIS A 7 9.97 8.60 -10.58
N ASN A 8 9.53 9.75 -11.10
CA ASN A 8 9.72 11.04 -10.43
C ASN A 8 8.91 11.14 -9.13
N ALA A 9 7.70 10.58 -9.12
CA ALA A 9 6.84 10.60 -7.94
C ALA A 9 7.51 9.90 -6.74
N PHE A 10 8.09 8.72 -6.97
CA PHE A 10 8.86 7.99 -5.96
C PHE A 10 10.14 8.72 -5.55
N GLU A 11 10.93 9.20 -6.51
CA GLU A 11 12.19 9.88 -6.21
C GLU A 11 11.99 11.17 -5.40
N LEU A 12 11.01 11.98 -5.78
CA LEU A 12 10.69 13.23 -5.08
C LEU A 12 10.19 12.95 -3.66
N LEU A 13 9.29 11.97 -3.49
CA LEU A 13 8.80 11.59 -2.18
C LEU A 13 9.94 11.09 -1.27
N ALA A 14 10.82 10.23 -1.79
CA ALA A 14 11.97 9.71 -1.04
C ALA A 14 12.98 10.82 -0.68
N LYS A 15 13.27 11.73 -1.62
CA LYS A 15 14.23 12.81 -1.44
C LYS A 15 13.77 13.85 -0.42
N TYR A 16 12.49 14.23 -0.47
CA TYR A 16 11.97 15.33 0.35
C TYR A 16 11.25 14.86 1.62
N GLY A 17 10.86 13.58 1.71
CA GLY A 17 10.09 13.02 2.83
C GLY A 17 10.76 13.11 4.21
N THR A 18 12.08 13.25 4.26
CA THR A 18 12.84 13.37 5.52
C THR A 18 13.23 14.81 5.87
N THR A 19 13.07 15.75 4.94
CA THR A 19 13.54 17.14 5.09
C THR A 19 12.43 18.18 5.02
N HIS A 20 11.29 17.81 4.43
CA HIS A 20 10.15 18.70 4.23
C HIS A 20 8.87 18.00 4.65
N LEU A 21 7.86 18.77 5.05
CA LEU A 21 6.51 18.25 5.24
C LEU A 21 5.87 18.04 3.87
N VAL A 22 6.02 16.85 3.32
CA VAL A 22 5.50 16.46 2.00
C VAL A 22 4.59 15.25 2.11
N PHE A 23 3.66 15.17 1.16
CA PHE A 23 2.71 14.09 0.99
C PHE A 23 2.46 13.91 -0.51
N ASN A 24 2.33 12.67 -0.99
CA ASN A 24 1.95 12.34 -2.35
C ASN A 24 0.57 11.66 -2.34
N ASP A 25 -0.46 12.26 -2.96
CA ASP A 25 -1.82 11.71 -2.92
C ASP A 25 -1.96 10.45 -3.78
N ASP A 26 -1.33 10.41 -4.96
CA ASP A 26 -1.31 9.25 -5.86
C ASP A 26 -0.72 7.99 -5.20
N ILE A 27 0.29 8.15 -4.33
CA ILE A 27 0.89 7.04 -3.54
C ILE A 27 0.13 6.84 -2.23
N GLN A 28 0.18 7.84 -1.35
CA GLN A 28 -0.15 7.70 0.06
C GLN A 28 -1.65 7.90 0.31
N GLY A 29 -2.28 8.84 -0.42
CA GLY A 29 -3.72 9.08 -0.36
C GLY A 29 -4.51 7.89 -0.90
N THR A 30 -4.16 7.44 -2.10
CA THR A 30 -4.76 6.25 -2.73
C THR A 30 -4.58 5.00 -1.88
N ALA A 31 -3.38 4.77 -1.32
CA ALA A 31 -3.16 3.65 -0.40
C ALA A 31 -4.08 3.73 0.84
N SER A 32 -4.20 4.91 1.44
CA SER A 32 -5.01 5.15 2.64
C SER A 32 -6.49 4.85 2.41
N VAL A 33 -7.08 5.38 1.34
CA VAL A 33 -8.52 5.18 1.06
C VAL A 33 -8.84 3.73 0.71
N VAL A 34 -7.94 3.03 -0.01
CA VAL A 34 -8.14 1.61 -0.32
C VAL A 34 -8.06 0.74 0.93
N LEU A 35 -7.05 0.95 1.78
CA LEU A 35 -6.96 0.23 3.06
C LEU A 35 -8.21 0.49 3.93
N ALA A 36 -8.70 1.73 4.00
CA ALA A 36 -9.91 2.06 4.72
C ALA A 36 -11.13 1.27 4.18
N GLY A 37 -11.25 1.15 2.85
CA GLY A 37 -12.28 0.34 2.21
C GLY A 37 -12.19 -1.15 2.56
N VAL A 38 -10.99 -1.73 2.52
CA VAL A 38 -10.77 -3.14 2.92
C VAL A 38 -11.12 -3.37 4.39
N VAL A 39 -10.65 -2.50 5.29
CA VAL A 39 -10.98 -2.59 6.73
C VAL A 39 -12.48 -2.43 6.97
N ALA A 40 -13.16 -1.54 6.25
CA ALA A 40 -14.61 -1.39 6.33
C ALA A 40 -15.34 -2.64 5.84
N ALA A 41 -14.88 -3.27 4.75
CA ALA A 41 -15.43 -4.53 4.26
C ALA A 41 -15.28 -5.65 5.29
N LEU A 42 -14.09 -5.80 5.90
CA LEU A 42 -13.83 -6.80 6.95
C LEU A 42 -14.71 -6.62 8.19
N LYS A 43 -15.08 -5.38 8.55
CA LYS A 43 -16.06 -5.13 9.62
C LYS A 43 -17.45 -5.68 9.30
N LEU A 44 -17.81 -5.76 8.01
CA LEU A 44 -19.10 -6.28 7.57
C LEU A 44 -19.09 -7.81 7.43
N ILE A 45 -18.03 -8.39 6.86
CA ILE A 45 -17.96 -9.83 6.56
C ILE A 45 -17.29 -10.67 7.66
N GLY A 46 -16.61 -10.02 8.60
CA GLY A 46 -15.80 -10.66 9.63
C GLY A 46 -14.38 -11.02 9.15
N GLY A 47 -13.51 -11.38 10.10
CA GLY A 47 -12.10 -11.68 9.84
C GLY A 47 -11.17 -10.47 9.95
N THR A 48 -9.89 -10.70 9.69
CA THR A 48 -8.81 -9.72 9.79
C THR A 48 -7.97 -9.69 8.52
N LEU A 49 -7.17 -8.64 8.33
CA LEU A 49 -6.30 -8.52 7.14
C LEU A 49 -5.37 -9.73 6.95
N PRO A 50 -4.71 -10.27 8.01
CA PRO A 50 -3.82 -11.43 7.89
C PRO A 50 -4.50 -12.74 7.43
N ASP A 51 -5.84 -12.82 7.49
CA ASP A 51 -6.60 -14.00 7.07
C ASP A 51 -6.75 -14.09 5.53
N HIS A 52 -6.34 -13.04 4.81
CA HIS A 52 -6.61 -12.86 3.40
C HIS A 52 -5.33 -12.87 2.55
N LYS A 53 -5.48 -13.23 1.28
CA LYS A 53 -4.44 -13.07 0.25
C LYS A 53 -4.89 -12.00 -0.73
N PHE A 54 -3.98 -11.12 -1.10
CA PHE A 54 -4.26 -9.97 -1.96
C PHE A 54 -3.64 -10.19 -3.33
N LEU A 55 -4.41 -9.95 -4.39
CA LEU A 55 -3.94 -9.98 -5.77
C LEU A 55 -4.25 -8.64 -6.43
N PHE A 56 -3.23 -7.98 -6.94
CA PHE A 56 -3.32 -6.71 -7.64
C PHE A 56 -3.11 -6.92 -9.14
N LEU A 57 -3.99 -6.32 -9.95
CA LEU A 57 -3.77 -6.17 -11.38
C LEU A 57 -3.19 -4.77 -11.63
N GLY A 58 -1.91 -4.72 -11.94
CA GLY A 58 -1.09 -3.51 -12.06
C GLY A 58 -0.08 -3.38 -10.92
N ALA A 59 1.21 -3.29 -11.27
CA ALA A 59 2.32 -3.08 -10.34
C ALA A 59 2.94 -1.66 -10.45
N GLY A 60 2.10 -0.66 -10.70
CA GLY A 60 2.51 0.75 -10.75
C GLY A 60 2.51 1.44 -9.39
N GLU A 61 2.55 2.78 -9.41
CA GLU A 61 2.61 3.65 -8.23
C GLU A 61 1.51 3.35 -7.19
N ALA A 62 0.24 3.42 -7.60
CA ALA A 62 -0.88 3.11 -6.73
C ALA A 62 -0.86 1.65 -6.22
N GLY A 63 -0.64 0.68 -7.12
CA GLY A 63 -0.69 -0.74 -6.78
C GLY A 63 0.35 -1.13 -5.73
N THR A 64 1.59 -0.67 -5.91
CA THR A 64 2.68 -0.90 -4.95
C THR A 64 2.49 -0.13 -3.64
N GLY A 65 2.01 1.11 -3.68
CA GLY A 65 1.70 1.90 -2.49
C GLY A 65 0.61 1.27 -1.62
N ILE A 66 -0.49 0.80 -2.24
CA ILE A 66 -1.57 0.08 -1.53
C ILE A 66 -1.03 -1.22 -0.94
N ALA A 67 -0.32 -2.02 -1.73
CA ALA A 67 0.25 -3.31 -1.30
C ALA A 67 1.15 -3.14 -0.07
N GLU A 68 2.03 -2.14 -0.09
CA GLU A 68 2.95 -1.88 1.02
C GLU A 68 2.20 -1.41 2.28
N LEU A 69 1.16 -0.58 2.13
CA LEU A 69 0.38 -0.12 3.28
C LEU A 69 -0.45 -1.26 3.91
N ILE A 70 -0.99 -2.17 3.09
CA ILE A 70 -1.64 -3.40 3.57
C ILE A 70 -0.63 -4.29 4.31
N ALA A 71 0.56 -4.51 3.74
CA ALA A 71 1.61 -5.31 4.39
C ALA A 71 2.02 -4.70 5.75
N LEU A 72 2.16 -3.38 5.81
CA LEU A 72 2.48 -2.67 7.05
C LEU A 72 1.38 -2.85 8.11
N GLU A 73 0.11 -2.77 7.72
CA GLU A 73 -1.00 -2.95 8.66
C GLU A 73 -1.11 -4.41 9.14
N ILE A 74 -0.93 -5.40 8.26
CA ILE A 74 -0.82 -6.82 8.63
C ILE A 74 0.32 -7.03 9.63
N SER A 75 1.49 -6.46 9.36
CA SER A 75 2.67 -6.54 10.23
C SER A 75 2.39 -5.95 11.62
N LYS A 76 1.70 -4.80 11.70
CA LYS A 76 1.29 -4.19 12.97
C LYS A 76 0.31 -5.06 13.76
N GLN A 77 -0.69 -5.64 13.09
CA GLN A 77 -1.70 -6.50 13.73
C GLN A 77 -1.09 -7.80 14.27
N THR A 78 -0.19 -8.40 13.49
CA THR A 78 0.42 -9.71 13.82
C THR A 78 1.69 -9.61 14.65
N LYS A 79 2.31 -8.43 14.71
CA LYS A 79 3.67 -8.20 15.24
C LYS A 79 4.76 -9.00 14.53
N ALA A 80 4.47 -9.52 13.33
CA ALA A 80 5.44 -10.20 12.49
C ALA A 80 6.26 -9.19 11.67
N PRO A 81 7.48 -9.54 11.22
CA PRO A 81 8.24 -8.72 10.28
C PRO A 81 7.43 -8.42 9.01
N ILE A 82 7.59 -7.23 8.43
CA ILE A 82 6.84 -6.80 7.23
C ILE A 82 7.05 -7.75 6.05
N GLU A 83 8.23 -8.35 5.91
CA GLU A 83 8.54 -9.32 4.86
C GLU A 83 7.63 -10.55 4.90
N GLU A 84 7.19 -10.97 6.09
CA GLU A 84 6.23 -12.07 6.22
C GLU A 84 4.83 -11.67 5.77
N SER A 85 4.48 -10.40 5.97
CA SER A 85 3.20 -9.85 5.53
C SER A 85 3.14 -9.74 4.01
N ARG A 86 4.25 -9.37 3.36
CA ARG A 86 4.36 -9.30 1.89
C ARG A 86 4.13 -10.65 1.20
N LYS A 87 4.39 -11.79 1.86
CA LYS A 87 4.15 -13.13 1.27
C LYS A 87 2.68 -13.42 0.96
N GLN A 88 1.75 -12.65 1.53
CA GLN A 88 0.32 -12.77 1.26
C GLN A 88 -0.14 -11.90 0.09
N ILE A 89 0.74 -11.09 -0.50
CA ILE A 89 0.42 -10.06 -1.49
C ILE A 89 1.11 -10.37 -2.82
N TRP A 90 0.32 -10.36 -3.89
CA TRP A 90 0.75 -10.70 -5.24
C TRP A 90 0.38 -9.55 -6.17
N LEU A 91 1.31 -9.18 -7.06
CA LEU A 91 1.08 -8.17 -8.09
C LEU A 91 1.35 -8.80 -9.45
N VAL A 92 0.48 -8.52 -10.41
CA VAL A 92 0.62 -8.91 -11.81
C VAL A 92 0.72 -7.64 -12.64
N ASP A 93 1.73 -7.53 -13.50
CA ASP A 93 1.84 -6.43 -14.45
C ASP A 93 1.55 -6.91 -15.89
N SER A 94 1.96 -6.13 -16.88
CA SER A 94 1.85 -6.50 -18.29
C SER A 94 2.60 -7.78 -18.71
N LYS A 95 3.48 -8.30 -17.86
CA LYS A 95 4.33 -9.48 -18.06
C LYS A 95 4.20 -10.44 -16.88
#